data_AF-A0A8H6K9T5-F1
#
_entry.id   AF-A0A8H6K9T5-F1
#
_cell.length_a   1.000
_cell.length_b   1.000
_cell.length_c   1.000
_cell.angle_alpha   90.00
_cell.angle_beta   90.00
_cell.angle_gamma   90.00
#
_symmetry.space_group_name_H-M   'P 1'
#
loop_
_entity.id
_entity.type
_entity.pdbx_description
1 polymer ?
#
loop_
_entity_poly.entity_id
_entity_poly.type
_entity_poly.pdbx_seq_one_letter_code
_entity_poly.pdbx_strand_id
1 'polypeptide(L)'
;MKFLPTLFSIAAALGGIVSTSTPNSTFINPVLPGWHSDPSCIRVDDTFYCTISTFVAFPGLPVYASKDLVNWRFQSHAWNRDAQIPRT
;
A
#
# COMPACT_ATOMS: atom_id res chain seq x y z
N MET A 1 -61.24 31.11 5.60
CA MET A 1 -60.49 29.97 5.05
C MET A 1 -59.81 29.27 6.23
N LYS A 2 -60.34 28.11 6.62
CA LYS A 2 -59.82 27.27 7.71
C LYS A 2 -58.52 26.61 7.24
N PHE A 3 -57.45 26.61 8.04
CA PHE A 3 -56.63 25.42 8.32
C PHE A 3 -55.79 25.68 9.60
N LEU A 4 -55.93 24.75 10.55
CA LEU A 4 -55.40 24.74 11.92
C LEU A 4 -53.90 24.33 11.93
N PRO A 5 -53.11 24.64 12.99
CA PRO A 5 -51.67 24.36 13.07
C PRO A 5 -51.37 23.02 13.76
N THR A 6 -50.26 22.36 13.43
CA THR A 6 -49.78 21.22 14.23
C THR A 6 -48.25 21.18 14.32
N LEU A 7 -47.80 21.19 15.57
CA LEU A 7 -46.45 20.90 16.09
C LEU A 7 -45.98 19.46 15.76
N PHE A 8 -44.73 19.17 16.16
CA PHE A 8 -43.95 17.90 16.12
C PHE A 8 -42.95 17.82 14.95
N SER A 9 -41.63 17.69 15.11
CA SER A 9 -40.84 17.27 16.27
C SER A 9 -39.44 17.88 16.21
N ILE A 10 -38.98 18.38 17.37
CA ILE A 10 -37.55 18.43 17.70
C ILE A 10 -37.11 16.97 17.84
N ALA A 11 -36.38 16.44 16.84
CA ALA A 11 -35.66 15.19 17.03
C ALA A 11 -34.43 15.50 17.87
N ALA A 12 -34.54 15.14 19.14
CA ALA A 12 -33.53 15.27 20.16
C ALA A 12 -32.20 14.61 19.74
N ALA A 13 -31.13 15.23 20.24
CA ALA A 13 -29.79 14.72 20.32
C ALA A 13 -29.73 13.20 20.56
N LEU A 14 -29.29 12.48 19.53
CA LEU A 14 -28.49 11.26 19.69
C LEU A 14 -27.23 11.48 18.86
N GLY A 15 -26.40 12.42 19.33
CA GLY A 15 -24.97 12.44 19.03
C GLY A 15 -24.34 11.21 19.68
N GLY A 16 -24.70 10.03 19.18
CA GLY A 16 -23.94 8.82 19.43
C GLY A 16 -22.55 9.09 18.88
N ILE A 17 -21.55 9.00 19.74
CA ILE A 17 -20.17 8.87 19.31
C ILE A 17 -20.15 7.56 18.51
N VAL A 18 -20.34 7.65 17.19
CA VAL A 18 -20.07 6.54 16.28
C VAL A 18 -18.57 6.39 16.35
N SER A 19 -18.12 5.53 17.25
CA SER A 19 -16.75 5.07 17.30
C SER A 19 -16.56 4.24 16.04
N THR A 20 -16.12 4.88 14.96
CA THR A 20 -15.73 4.20 13.73
C THR A 20 -14.47 3.43 14.04
N SER A 21 -14.61 2.27 14.66
CA SER A 21 -13.51 1.32 14.76
C SER A 21 -13.12 0.99 13.32
N THR A 22 -11.93 1.43 12.92
CA THR A 22 -11.37 0.98 11.66
C THR A 22 -11.25 -0.54 11.77
N PRO A 23 -11.88 -1.33 10.91
CA PRO A 23 -11.80 -2.78 11.01
C PRO A 23 -10.32 -3.18 10.95
N ASN A 24 -9.90 -4.06 11.87
CA ASN A 24 -8.54 -4.59 11.84
C ASN A 24 -8.30 -5.26 10.49
N SER A 25 -7.33 -4.75 9.72
CA SER A 25 -6.88 -5.37 8.47
C SER A 25 -5.83 -6.44 8.77
N THR A 26 -6.01 -7.64 8.23
CA THR A 26 -5.06 -8.74 8.34
C THR A 26 -4.43 -9.05 6.97
N PHE A 27 -3.27 -9.69 6.96
CA PHE A 27 -2.60 -10.17 5.76
C PHE A 27 -1.96 -11.53 6.03
N ILE A 28 -1.59 -12.24 4.96
CA ILE A 28 -0.95 -13.55 5.04
C ILE A 28 0.48 -13.43 4.53
N ASN A 29 1.42 -14.02 5.28
CA ASN A 29 2.81 -14.14 4.86
C ASN A 29 3.03 -15.38 3.98
N PRO A 30 4.00 -15.34 3.05
CA PRO A 30 4.82 -14.16 2.70
C PRO A 30 4.05 -13.19 1.78
N VAL A 31 4.25 -11.89 1.98
CA VAL A 31 3.62 -10.82 1.15
C VAL A 31 4.16 -10.77 -0.28
N LEU A 32 5.36 -11.31 -0.50
CA LEU A 32 5.99 -11.42 -1.81
C LEU A 32 6.69 -12.79 -1.90
N PRO A 33 5.98 -13.85 -2.34
CA PRO A 33 6.54 -15.20 -2.42
C PRO A 33 7.47 -15.35 -3.63
N GLY A 34 8.39 -16.32 -3.53
CA GLY A 34 9.34 -16.65 -4.58
C GLY A 34 10.77 -16.25 -4.22
N TRP A 35 11.58 -15.97 -5.24
CA TRP A 35 12.98 -15.58 -5.05
C TRP A 35 13.11 -14.06 -4.84
N HIS A 36 12.77 -13.64 -3.62
CA HIS A 36 12.80 -12.24 -3.17
C HIS A 36 13.70 -12.10 -1.93
N SER A 37 14.94 -12.55 -2.07
CA SER A 37 15.95 -12.50 -1.00
C SER A 37 16.40 -11.08 -0.70
N ASP A 38 16.79 -10.87 0.56
CA ASP A 38 17.39 -9.62 1.05
C ASP A 38 16.58 -8.34 0.72
N PRO A 39 15.28 -8.28 1.07
CA PRO A 39 14.46 -7.11 0.77
C PRO A 39 15.00 -5.87 1.51
N SER A 40 15.32 -4.83 0.75
CA SER A 40 15.70 -3.51 1.27
C SER A 40 14.73 -2.46 0.78
N CYS A 41 14.10 -1.74 1.72
CA CYS A 41 12.91 -0.93 1.45
C CYS A 41 13.05 0.52 1.93
N ILE A 42 12.43 1.44 1.21
CA ILE A 42 12.28 2.85 1.58
C ILE A 42 10.86 3.33 1.25
N ARG A 43 10.37 4.35 1.97
CA ARG A 43 9.15 5.07 1.62
C ARG A 43 9.51 6.43 1.02
N VAL A 44 8.91 6.74 -0.12
CA VAL A 44 8.96 8.07 -0.75
C VAL A 44 7.52 8.51 -0.97
N ASP A 45 7.16 9.64 -0.36
CA ASP A 45 5.78 10.13 -0.29
C ASP A 45 4.81 9.04 0.22
N ASP A 46 3.81 8.67 -0.58
CA ASP A 46 2.83 7.64 -0.26
C ASP A 46 3.16 6.27 -0.86
N THR A 47 4.39 6.02 -1.30
CA THR A 47 4.78 4.76 -1.94
C THR A 47 5.97 4.13 -1.25
N PHE A 48 5.86 2.84 -0.95
CA PHE A 48 6.98 2.00 -0.54
C PHE A 48 7.65 1.40 -1.76
N TYR A 49 8.97 1.47 -1.80
CA TYR A 49 9.79 0.82 -2.81
C TYR A 49 10.73 -0.16 -2.13
N CYS A 50 10.79 -1.39 -2.63
CA CYS A 50 11.74 -2.40 -2.17
C CYS A 50 12.53 -2.96 -3.34
N THR A 51 13.82 -3.19 -3.13
CA THR A 51 14.66 -3.98 -4.04
C THR A 51 15.04 -5.31 -3.38
N ILE A 52 15.32 -6.32 -4.20
CA ILE A 52 15.78 -7.65 -3.76
C ILE A 52 17.09 -8.03 -4.44
N SER A 53 17.84 -8.95 -3.84
CA SER A 53 19.11 -9.44 -4.39
C SER A 53 18.87 -10.45 -5.53
N THR A 54 19.61 -10.31 -6.63
CA THR A 54 19.52 -11.20 -7.82
C THR A 54 20.82 -11.92 -8.16
N PHE A 55 21.85 -11.75 -7.34
CA PHE A 55 23.18 -12.32 -7.54
C PHE A 55 23.72 -12.02 -8.95
N VAL A 56 23.81 -13.03 -9.81
CA VAL A 56 24.37 -12.95 -11.17
C VAL A 56 23.32 -12.73 -12.25
N ALA A 57 22.02 -12.68 -11.91
CA ALA A 57 20.97 -12.50 -12.90
C ALA A 57 20.91 -11.04 -13.39
N PHE A 58 20.76 -10.91 -14.72
CA PHE A 58 20.60 -9.64 -15.42
C PHE A 58 19.36 -9.71 -16.32
N PRO A 59 18.48 -8.68 -16.35
CA PRO A 59 18.53 -7.48 -15.51
C PRO A 59 18.35 -7.83 -14.03
N GLY A 60 19.06 -7.10 -13.17
CA GLY A 60 19.18 -7.40 -11.74
C GLY A 60 18.58 -6.31 -10.85
N LEU A 61 18.46 -6.61 -9.55
CA LEU A 61 17.90 -5.72 -8.54
C LEU A 61 16.50 -5.19 -8.92
N PRO A 62 15.47 -6.05 -9.03
CA PRO A 62 14.13 -5.62 -9.36
C PRO A 62 13.57 -4.77 -8.22
N VAL A 63 12.89 -3.69 -8.61
CA VAL A 63 12.24 -2.73 -7.73
C VAL A 63 10.74 -2.99 -7.75
N TYR A 64 10.18 -3.24 -6.57
CA TYR A 64 8.75 -3.40 -6.33
C TYR A 64 8.19 -2.17 -5.64
N ALA A 65 6.98 -1.77 -6.02
CA ALA A 65 6.24 -0.67 -5.41
C ALA A 65 4.98 -1.20 -4.68
N SER A 66 4.66 -0.59 -3.55
CA SER A 66 3.44 -0.87 -2.80
C SER A 66 2.90 0.40 -2.12
N LYS A 67 1.59 0.45 -1.91
CA LYS A 67 0.91 1.51 -1.12
C LYS A 67 0.61 1.06 0.30
N ASP A 68 0.65 -0.24 0.58
CA ASP A 68 0.11 -0.86 1.79
C ASP A 68 1.05 -1.91 2.42
N LEU A 69 2.27 -2.08 1.89
CA LEU A 69 3.28 -3.08 2.28
C LEU A 69 2.85 -4.55 2.07
N VAL A 70 1.67 -4.80 1.51
CA VAL A 70 1.10 -6.14 1.31
C VAL A 70 1.00 -6.45 -0.17
N ASN A 71 0.48 -5.52 -0.96
CA ASN A 71 0.28 -5.68 -2.39
C ASN A 71 1.45 -5.03 -3.15
N TRP A 72 2.29 -5.85 -3.75
CA TRP A 72 3.49 -5.42 -4.46
C TRP A 72 3.30 -5.50 -5.97
N ARG A 73 3.79 -4.49 -6.68
CA ARG A 73 3.85 -4.43 -8.15
C ARG A 73 5.29 -4.26 -8.58
N PHE A 74 5.74 -5.07 -9.53
CA PHE A 74 7.04 -4.88 -10.18
C PHE A 74 7.03 -3.55 -10.96
N GLN A 75 8.07 -2.74 -10.80
CA GLN A 75 8.19 -1.43 -11.43
C GLN A 75 9.33 -1.37 -12.46
N SER A 76 10.52 -1.85 -12.09
CA SER A 76 11.72 -1.78 -12.93
C SER A 76 12.84 -2.66 -12.38
N HIS A 77 13.99 -2.69 -13.04
CA HIS A 77 15.25 -3.21 -12.51
C HIS A 77 16.23 -2.04 -12.32
N ALA A 78 16.87 -1.94 -11.16
CA ALA A 78 17.88 -0.89 -10.91
C ALA A 78 19.19 -1.16 -11.68
N TRP A 79 19.51 -2.44 -11.91
CA TRP A 79 20.63 -2.87 -12.72
C TRP A 79 20.11 -3.42 -14.06
N ASN A 80 20.07 -2.56 -15.09
CA ASN A 80 19.42 -2.88 -16.37
C ASN A 80 20.08 -2.26 -17.61
N ARG A 81 21.29 -1.71 -17.47
CA ARG A 81 22.04 -1.09 -18.58
C ARG A 81 23.35 -1.81 -18.82
N ASP A 82 23.73 -1.99 -20.08
CA ASP A 82 25.00 -2.62 -20.48
C ASP A 82 26.22 -1.90 -19.87
N ALA A 83 26.15 -0.57 -19.74
CA ALA A 83 27.22 0.22 -19.13
C ALA A 83 27.47 -0.10 -17.64
N GLN A 84 26.55 -0.80 -16.96
CA GLN A 84 26.70 -1.24 -15.58
C GLN A 84 27.36 -2.64 -15.47
N ILE A 85 27.66 -3.29 -16.60
CA ILE A 85 28.33 -4.60 -16.62
C ILE A 85 29.85 -4.37 -16.56
N PRO A 86 30.58 -4.98 -15.61
CA PRO A 86 32.04 -4.90 -15.57
C PRO A 86 32.65 -5.36 -16.88
N ARG A 87 33.54 -4.56 -17.47
CA ARG A 87 34.34 -4.97 -18.63
C ARG A 87 35.70 -5.47 -18.15
N THR A 88 36.06 -6.66 -18.59
CA THR A 88 37.40 -7.24 -18.43
C THR A 88 38.39 -6.61 -19.39
#